data_AF-A0A1D8T7Z4-F1
#
_entry.id   AF-A0A1D8T7Z4-F1
#
_cell.length_a   1.000
_cell.length_b   1.000
_cell.length_c   1.000
_cell.angle_alpha   90.00
_cell.angle_beta   90.00
_cell.angle_gamma   90.00
#
_symmetry.space_group_name_H-M   'P 1'
#
loop_
_entity.id
_entity.type
_entity.pdbx_description
1 polymer ?
#
loop_
_entity_poly.entity_id
_entity_poly.type
_entity_poly.pdbx_seq_one_letter_code
_entity_poly.pdbx_strand_id
1 'polypeptide(L)'
;MDTPVNAEVPTPPDPFFTVRTRLDGQLGRTGTIHTPHGDIATPSFVAVGTKATVKAVLPESMKELGAQSLLANAYHLYLQPGPEIVDEAGGLGQFMNWDGPTFTDSGGFQVMSLGVGFKKVLAMEAVGVQSDDVIAKGKERLATVDEDGVTFKSHLNGSRHRFTPEISMQIQHQLGADIMFAFDELTTLLNTRGYQEQSVERTHAWAVRCIAEHEKLTAERTHRPYQALFGVVQGAQYEDLRRQACRGLESITGESGRGFDGYGIGGALEKQNLGTIIRWCNEELPEHKPRHLLGISEPDDFFVAIENGADTFDCVNPSRVARNAAIYHPDGRFNINTSRFRRDFTPIDENCDCYTCANYTRAYIHHLFKAKEMLAATLCTIHNERFTVRLVDQIRDSIDGGYYAEFKAETLGRFYRP
;
A
#
# COMPACT_ATOMS: atom_id res chain seq x y z
N MET A 1 38.59 -13.09 24.71
CA MET A 1 37.40 -13.94 24.53
C MET A 1 36.27 -13.15 25.14
N ASP A 2 35.69 -12.25 24.36
CA ASP A 2 34.50 -11.53 24.78
C ASP A 2 33.31 -12.49 24.63
N THR A 3 32.70 -12.82 25.75
CA THR A 3 31.41 -13.49 25.81
C THR A 3 30.43 -12.68 24.96
N PRO A 4 29.67 -13.27 24.02
CA PRO A 4 28.63 -12.52 23.34
C PRO A 4 27.65 -12.06 24.41
N VAL A 5 27.45 -10.75 24.54
CA VAL A 5 26.28 -10.21 25.22
C VAL A 5 25.08 -10.84 24.50
N ASN A 6 24.27 -11.63 25.19
CA ASN A 6 23.01 -12.12 24.65
C ASN A 6 22.19 -10.89 24.24
N ALA A 7 22.21 -10.54 22.96
CA ALA A 7 21.40 -9.45 22.44
C ALA A 7 19.93 -9.84 22.63
N GLU A 8 19.17 -9.01 23.33
CA GLU A 8 17.74 -9.25 23.55
C GLU A 8 16.99 -9.31 22.22
N VAL A 9 16.00 -10.19 22.14
CA VAL A 9 15.16 -10.30 20.94
C VAL A 9 14.38 -8.99 20.78
N PRO A 10 14.45 -8.31 19.62
CA PRO A 10 13.70 -7.09 19.38
C PRO A 10 12.21 -7.29 19.59
N THR A 11 11.55 -6.29 20.17
CA THR A 11 10.10 -6.29 20.42
C THR A 11 9.45 -5.06 19.78
N PRO A 12 8.16 -5.12 19.44
CA PRO A 12 7.44 -3.95 18.97
C PRO A 12 7.44 -2.84 20.02
N PRO A 13 7.36 -1.56 19.60
CA PRO A 13 7.00 -0.48 20.51
C PRO A 13 5.70 -0.80 21.27
N ASP A 14 5.63 -0.41 22.55
CA ASP A 14 4.46 -0.60 23.39
C ASP A 14 3.98 0.76 23.95
N PRO A 15 2.81 1.28 23.51
CA PRO A 15 1.93 0.70 22.50
C PRO A 15 2.50 0.81 21.07
N PHE A 16 2.16 -0.14 20.20
CA PHE A 16 2.49 -0.05 18.76
C PHE A 16 1.57 0.93 18.03
N PHE A 17 0.31 1.02 18.45
CA PHE A 17 -0.69 1.94 17.88
C PHE A 17 -1.52 2.60 18.97
N THR A 18 -1.59 3.93 18.92
CA THR A 18 -2.37 4.74 19.85
C THR A 18 -3.54 5.39 19.12
N VAL A 19 -4.77 5.04 19.50
CA VAL A 19 -5.99 5.71 19.01
C VAL A 19 -6.19 7.03 19.75
N ARG A 20 -6.52 8.09 19.01
CA ARG A 20 -6.74 9.45 19.54
C ARG A 20 -8.20 9.88 19.40
N THR A 21 -8.60 10.37 18.23
CA THR A 21 -9.97 10.85 17.99
C THR A 21 -10.77 9.82 17.22
N ARG A 22 -12.09 9.74 17.47
CA ARG A 22 -13.02 8.90 16.72
C ARG A 22 -14.00 9.78 15.97
N LEU A 23 -14.41 9.32 14.80
CA LEU A 23 -15.44 9.96 14.01
C LEU A 23 -16.81 9.49 14.51
N ASP A 24 -17.65 10.43 14.95
CA ASP A 24 -18.93 10.12 15.57
C ASP A 24 -19.86 9.30 14.66
N GLY A 25 -20.42 8.22 15.20
CA GLY A 25 -21.35 7.34 14.48
C GLY A 25 -20.73 6.51 13.36
N GLN A 26 -19.40 6.51 13.23
CA GLN A 26 -18.65 5.79 12.20
C GLN A 26 -17.45 5.04 12.83
N LEU A 27 -16.66 4.35 11.99
CA LEU A 27 -15.48 3.59 12.46
C LEU A 27 -14.16 4.37 12.25
N GLY A 28 -14.22 5.51 11.57
CA GLY A 28 -13.07 6.35 11.31
C GLY A 28 -12.42 6.89 12.58
N ARG A 29 -11.10 7.03 12.54
CA ARG A 29 -10.31 7.43 13.70
C ARG A 29 -9.00 8.08 13.30
N THR A 30 -8.45 8.87 14.21
CA THR A 30 -7.07 9.34 14.16
C THR A 30 -6.24 8.62 15.20
N GLY A 31 -4.94 8.55 14.97
CA GLY A 31 -4.03 7.87 15.87
C GLY A 31 -2.57 8.04 15.47
N THR A 32 -1.71 7.22 16.05
CA THR A 32 -0.28 7.19 15.76
C THR A 32 0.21 5.74 15.79
N ILE A 33 0.86 5.31 14.69
CA ILE A 33 1.63 4.06 14.64
C ILE A 33 3.07 4.41 15.02
N HIS A 34 3.63 3.70 15.99
CA HIS A 34 5.00 3.90 16.46
C HIS A 34 5.93 2.90 15.78
N THR A 35 6.97 3.36 15.08
CA THR A 35 7.96 2.49 14.43
C THR A 35 9.39 2.85 14.85
N PRO A 36 10.37 1.95 14.68
CA PRO A 36 11.77 2.24 14.98
C PRO A 36 12.35 3.47 14.27
N HIS A 37 11.83 3.80 13.07
CA HIS A 37 12.30 4.92 12.26
C HIS A 37 11.37 6.14 12.27
N GLY A 38 10.39 6.18 13.17
CA GLY A 38 9.54 7.35 13.40
C GLY A 38 8.07 7.02 13.62
N ASP A 39 7.31 8.06 13.97
CA ASP A 39 5.86 7.95 14.15
C ASP A 39 5.12 8.21 12.83
N ILE A 40 4.00 7.52 12.63
CA ILE A 40 3.07 7.74 11.52
C ILE A 40 1.72 8.18 12.10
N ALA A 41 1.35 9.44 11.93
CA ALA A 41 0.03 9.94 12.28
C ALA A 41 -1.03 9.40 11.30
N THR A 42 -2.06 8.74 11.83
CA THR A 42 -3.15 8.15 11.05
C THR A 42 -4.42 9.03 11.10
N PRO A 43 -5.23 9.09 10.02
CA PRO A 43 -5.02 8.42 8.74
C PRO A 43 -3.79 8.92 7.95
N SER A 44 -3.10 8.03 7.23
CA SER A 44 -1.87 8.38 6.47
C SER A 44 -1.80 7.77 5.08
N PHE A 45 -1.31 8.55 4.11
CA PHE A 45 -0.99 8.09 2.77
C PHE A 45 0.44 7.57 2.68
N VAL A 46 0.61 6.36 2.17
CA VAL A 46 1.90 5.69 1.98
C VAL A 46 2.24 5.70 0.49
N ALA A 47 3.19 6.57 0.10
CA ALA A 47 3.60 6.68 -1.29
C ALA A 47 4.41 5.43 -1.72
N VAL A 48 4.12 4.91 -2.92
CA VAL A 48 4.65 3.64 -3.38
C VAL A 48 5.91 3.81 -4.23
N GLY A 49 7.05 3.39 -3.67
CA GLY A 49 8.33 3.23 -4.32
C GLY A 49 8.58 1.82 -4.88
N THR A 50 8.05 1.53 -6.07
CA THR A 50 8.06 0.18 -6.69
C THR A 50 9.43 -0.53 -6.69
N LYS A 51 10.54 0.19 -6.88
CA LYS A 51 11.91 -0.38 -6.90
C LYS A 51 12.83 0.43 -5.96
N ALA A 52 12.44 0.56 -4.70
CA ALA A 52 13.13 1.44 -3.73
C ALA A 52 13.23 2.90 -4.21
N THR A 53 12.24 3.36 -4.98
CA THR A 53 12.15 4.75 -5.45
C THR A 53 10.71 5.06 -5.86
N VAL A 54 10.18 6.17 -5.33
CA VAL A 54 8.96 6.78 -5.87
C VAL A 54 9.32 7.34 -7.25
N LYS A 55 8.69 6.79 -8.28
CA LYS A 55 9.13 7.01 -9.67
C LYS A 55 9.15 8.50 -10.03
N ALA A 56 10.29 8.93 -10.56
CA ALA A 56 10.59 10.27 -11.08
C ALA A 56 10.90 11.36 -10.04
N VAL A 57 10.92 11.04 -8.74
CA VAL A 57 11.25 12.01 -7.68
C VAL A 57 12.35 11.46 -6.78
N LEU A 58 13.05 12.38 -6.11
CA LEU A 58 14.05 12.03 -5.12
C LEU A 58 13.36 11.63 -3.80
N PRO A 59 13.91 10.68 -3.02
CA PRO A 59 13.41 10.30 -1.70
C PRO A 59 13.22 11.50 -0.76
N GLU A 60 14.19 12.40 -0.70
CA GLU A 60 14.14 13.63 0.11
C GLU A 60 12.98 14.54 -0.27
N SER A 61 12.58 14.58 -1.54
CA SER A 61 11.41 15.33 -1.98
C SER A 61 10.15 14.81 -1.30
N MET A 62 9.99 13.50 -1.10
CA MET A 62 8.79 12.96 -0.45
C MET A 62 8.64 13.46 0.99
N LYS A 63 9.74 13.65 1.71
CA LYS A 63 9.75 14.22 3.06
C LYS A 63 9.30 15.68 3.04
N GLU A 64 9.82 16.47 2.10
CA GLU A 64 9.39 17.87 1.90
C GLU A 64 7.91 17.99 1.54
N LEU A 65 7.34 17.00 0.84
CA LEU A 65 5.91 16.95 0.51
C LEU A 65 5.03 16.52 1.69
N GLY A 66 5.62 16.17 2.84
CA GLY A 66 4.92 15.75 4.05
C GLY A 66 4.62 14.25 4.13
N ALA A 67 5.16 13.42 3.22
CA ALA A 67 4.97 11.98 3.34
C ALA A 67 5.62 11.48 4.63
N GLN A 68 4.87 10.70 5.41
CA GLN A 68 5.34 10.15 6.68
C GLN A 68 6.00 8.79 6.53
N SER A 69 5.73 8.08 5.43
CA SER A 69 6.25 6.73 5.19
C SER A 69 6.22 6.37 3.71
N LEU A 70 7.11 5.47 3.29
CA LEU A 70 7.18 4.97 1.92
C LEU A 70 7.03 3.45 1.87
N LEU A 71 6.37 2.94 0.82
CA LEU A 71 6.23 1.50 0.58
C LEU A 71 7.15 1.07 -0.56
N ALA A 72 7.92 0.01 -0.38
CA ALA A 72 8.60 -0.67 -1.48
C ALA A 72 7.99 -2.04 -1.78
N ASN A 73 8.08 -2.44 -3.05
CA ASN A 73 7.54 -3.71 -3.48
C ASN A 73 8.60 -4.82 -3.35
N ALA A 74 8.32 -5.83 -2.52
CA ALA A 74 9.30 -6.89 -2.25
C ALA A 74 9.55 -7.75 -3.49
N TYR A 75 8.54 -8.02 -4.32
CA TYR A 75 8.70 -8.80 -5.56
C TYR A 75 9.71 -8.17 -6.52
N HIS A 76 9.64 -6.85 -6.72
CA HIS A 76 10.55 -6.17 -7.62
C HIS A 76 11.97 -6.08 -7.06
N LEU A 77 12.12 -5.82 -5.77
CA LEU A 77 13.43 -5.80 -5.11
C LEU A 77 14.06 -7.19 -5.02
N TYR A 78 13.25 -8.24 -4.88
CA TYR A 78 13.70 -9.62 -4.98
C TYR A 78 14.33 -9.93 -6.33
N LEU A 79 13.68 -9.52 -7.43
CA LEU A 79 14.20 -9.75 -8.77
C LEU A 79 15.37 -8.84 -9.12
N GLN A 80 15.38 -7.61 -8.62
CA GLN A 80 16.41 -6.62 -8.88
C GLN A 80 16.37 -5.51 -7.81
N PRO A 81 17.42 -5.32 -7.01
CA PRO A 81 18.77 -5.89 -7.16
C PRO A 81 18.95 -7.30 -6.57
N GLY A 82 17.99 -7.79 -5.78
CA GLY A 82 18.15 -8.94 -4.88
C GLY A 82 18.10 -8.46 -3.43
N PRO A 83 17.42 -9.19 -2.53
CA PRO A 83 17.24 -8.74 -1.15
C PRO A 83 18.55 -8.74 -0.35
N GLU A 84 19.52 -9.58 -0.71
CA GLU A 84 20.84 -9.65 -0.06
C GLU A 84 21.61 -8.35 -0.24
N ILE A 85 21.56 -7.76 -1.44
CA ILE A 85 22.22 -6.48 -1.74
C ILE A 85 21.60 -5.35 -0.90
N VAL A 86 20.28 -5.36 -0.73
CA VAL A 86 19.59 -4.37 0.11
C VAL A 86 19.94 -4.55 1.58
N ASP A 87 20.01 -5.80 2.05
CA ASP A 87 20.41 -6.14 3.43
C ASP A 87 21.84 -5.66 3.72
N GLU A 88 22.80 -5.98 2.84
CA GLU A 88 24.20 -5.55 2.91
C GLU A 88 24.36 -4.02 2.89
N ALA A 89 23.48 -3.32 2.17
CA ALA A 89 23.43 -1.86 2.13
C ALA A 89 22.81 -1.21 3.38
N GLY A 90 22.42 -2.00 4.38
CA GLY A 90 21.86 -1.52 5.63
C GLY A 90 20.32 -1.53 5.69
N GLY A 91 19.65 -2.13 4.70
CA GLY A 91 18.19 -2.20 4.62
C GLY A 91 17.58 -1.13 3.71
N LEU A 92 16.28 -1.24 3.46
CA LEU A 92 15.54 -0.48 2.47
C LEU A 92 15.70 1.04 2.63
N GLY A 93 15.47 1.55 3.84
CA GLY A 93 15.56 2.98 4.13
C GLY A 93 16.94 3.56 3.78
N GLN A 94 18.01 2.94 4.28
CA GLN A 94 19.39 3.36 3.96
C GLN A 94 19.70 3.22 2.47
N PHE A 95 19.32 2.10 1.85
CA PHE A 95 19.56 1.84 0.43
C PHE A 95 18.90 2.89 -0.48
N MET A 96 17.72 3.39 -0.10
CA MET A 96 17.00 4.41 -0.84
C MET A 96 17.18 5.82 -0.31
N ASN A 97 18.08 6.07 0.65
CA ASN A 97 18.26 7.38 1.29
C ASN A 97 16.95 7.97 1.88
N TRP A 98 16.17 7.13 2.54
CA TRP A 98 14.97 7.50 3.30
C TRP A 98 15.18 7.18 4.78
N ASP A 99 15.02 8.20 5.64
CA ASP A 99 15.28 8.11 7.07
C ASP A 99 14.03 7.96 7.94
N GLY A 100 12.85 7.84 7.31
CA GLY A 100 11.57 7.66 8.01
C GLY A 100 11.04 6.22 7.95
N PRO A 101 9.82 5.99 8.45
CA PRO A 101 9.15 4.70 8.40
C PRO A 101 8.97 4.13 6.99
N THR A 102 9.05 2.82 6.88
CA THR A 102 8.96 2.08 5.61
C THR A 102 8.01 0.89 5.68
N PHE A 103 7.40 0.58 4.54
CA PHE A 103 6.56 -0.60 4.35
C PHE A 103 7.14 -1.49 3.26
N THR A 104 6.96 -2.81 3.37
CA THR A 104 7.11 -3.74 2.25
C THR A 104 5.86 -4.60 2.09
N ASP A 105 5.39 -4.77 0.86
CA ASP A 105 4.38 -5.79 0.56
C ASP A 105 4.97 -7.20 0.53
N SER A 106 4.11 -8.23 0.58
CA SER A 106 4.52 -9.64 0.57
C SER A 106 5.03 -10.11 -0.80
N GLY A 107 4.82 -9.32 -1.86
CA GLY A 107 5.04 -9.67 -3.25
C GLY A 107 3.98 -10.60 -3.86
N GLY A 108 3.03 -11.14 -3.07
CA GLY A 108 2.00 -12.07 -3.53
C GLY A 108 1.17 -11.48 -4.68
N PHE A 109 0.70 -10.23 -4.53
CA PHE A 109 -0.10 -9.55 -5.54
C PHE A 109 0.60 -9.49 -6.90
N GLN A 110 1.89 -9.16 -6.95
CA GLN A 110 2.65 -8.96 -8.19
C GLN A 110 2.99 -10.29 -8.84
N VAL A 111 3.33 -11.31 -8.05
CA VAL A 111 3.52 -12.68 -8.54
C VAL A 111 2.28 -13.15 -9.30
N MET A 112 1.08 -12.91 -8.75
CA MET A 112 -0.17 -13.35 -9.37
C MET A 112 -0.66 -12.43 -10.50
N SER A 113 -0.60 -11.11 -10.34
CA SER A 113 -1.10 -10.17 -11.37
C SER A 113 -0.22 -10.09 -12.61
N LEU A 114 1.12 -10.04 -12.46
CA LEU A 114 2.05 -10.10 -13.60
C LEU A 114 2.15 -11.52 -14.16
N GLY A 115 1.98 -12.51 -13.29
CA GLY A 115 1.98 -13.92 -13.63
C GLY A 115 0.84 -14.31 -14.58
N VAL A 116 -0.38 -13.86 -14.29
CA VAL A 116 -1.56 -14.25 -15.07
C VAL A 116 -1.84 -13.26 -16.22
N GLY A 117 -0.98 -12.26 -16.41
CA GLY A 117 -1.07 -11.32 -17.52
C GLY A 117 -2.23 -10.31 -17.42
N PHE A 118 -2.82 -10.16 -16.23
CA PHE A 118 -3.88 -9.20 -15.95
C PHE A 118 -3.30 -7.79 -15.78
N LYS A 119 -3.79 -6.82 -16.57
CA LYS A 119 -3.60 -5.41 -16.20
C LYS A 119 -4.58 -5.09 -15.07
N LYS A 120 -4.11 -4.36 -14.05
CA LYS A 120 -4.87 -3.87 -12.87
C LYS A 120 -6.29 -3.34 -13.18
N VAL A 121 -6.51 -2.83 -14.39
CA VAL A 121 -7.79 -2.26 -14.87
C VAL A 121 -8.82 -3.31 -15.32
N LEU A 122 -8.39 -4.45 -15.85
CA LEU A 122 -9.30 -5.44 -16.46
C LEU A 122 -10.11 -6.25 -15.43
N ALA A 123 -9.63 -6.34 -14.19
CA ALA A 123 -10.29 -7.11 -13.14
C ALA A 123 -11.48 -6.38 -12.49
N MET A 124 -11.59 -5.04 -12.65
CA MET A 124 -12.61 -4.23 -11.98
C MET A 124 -13.86 -3.95 -12.83
N GLU A 125 -13.84 -4.24 -14.14
CA GLU A 125 -14.95 -3.94 -15.08
C GLU A 125 -15.69 -5.17 -15.61
N ALA A 126 -15.22 -6.39 -15.32
CA ALA A 126 -15.81 -7.63 -15.82
C ALA A 126 -16.98 -8.09 -14.93
N VAL A 127 -18.09 -7.38 -15.00
CA VAL A 127 -19.34 -7.79 -14.35
C VAL A 127 -19.91 -9.02 -15.06
N GLY A 128 -20.01 -10.15 -14.36
CA GLY A 128 -20.87 -11.27 -14.75
C GLY A 128 -20.22 -12.52 -15.37
N VAL A 129 -18.89 -12.62 -15.45
CA VAL A 129 -18.21 -13.85 -15.90
C VAL A 129 -17.38 -14.42 -14.75
N GLN A 130 -17.88 -15.47 -14.08
CA GLN A 130 -17.11 -16.21 -13.09
C GLN A 130 -16.43 -17.42 -13.76
N SER A 131 -15.12 -17.53 -13.62
CA SER A 131 -14.36 -18.71 -14.03
C SER A 131 -12.99 -18.71 -13.36
N ASP A 132 -12.59 -19.87 -12.87
CA ASP A 132 -11.31 -20.05 -12.17
C ASP A 132 -10.10 -20.14 -13.14
N ASP A 133 -10.37 -20.28 -14.44
CA ASP A 133 -9.37 -20.50 -15.51
C ASP A 133 -9.31 -19.35 -16.54
N VAL A 134 -9.82 -18.15 -16.23
CA VAL A 134 -9.82 -17.04 -17.20
C VAL A 134 -8.40 -16.60 -17.53
N ILE A 135 -7.89 -17.09 -18.64
CA ILE A 135 -6.66 -16.61 -19.27
C ILE A 135 -7.06 -15.65 -20.40
N ALA A 136 -6.48 -14.45 -20.41
CA ALA A 136 -6.63 -13.54 -21.54
C ALA A 136 -6.19 -14.25 -22.84
N LYS A 137 -7.07 -14.27 -23.86
CA LYS A 137 -6.84 -14.98 -25.13
C LYS A 137 -5.45 -14.63 -25.71
N GLY A 138 -4.56 -15.62 -25.79
CA GLY A 138 -3.20 -15.47 -26.32
C GLY A 138 -2.09 -15.22 -25.29
N LYS A 139 -2.32 -15.39 -23.98
CA LYS A 139 -1.27 -15.34 -22.94
C LYS A 139 -1.07 -16.70 -22.27
N GLU A 140 0.17 -17.01 -21.88
CA GLU A 140 0.48 -18.15 -21.02
C GLU A 140 0.24 -17.81 -19.53
N ARG A 141 -0.17 -18.79 -18.73
CA ARG A 141 -0.23 -18.67 -17.26
C ARG A 141 1.20 -18.70 -16.71
N LEU A 142 1.71 -17.55 -16.26
CA LEU A 142 3.08 -17.43 -15.72
C LEU A 142 3.15 -17.60 -14.19
N ALA A 143 2.04 -17.91 -13.51
CA ALA A 143 1.99 -18.22 -12.08
C ALA A 143 1.02 -19.38 -11.75
N THR A 144 1.46 -20.29 -10.88
CA THR A 144 0.69 -21.43 -10.37
C THR A 144 0.73 -21.43 -8.85
N VAL A 145 -0.45 -21.49 -8.24
CA VAL A 145 -0.66 -21.56 -6.79
C VAL A 145 -0.91 -23.01 -6.40
N ASP A 146 -0.34 -23.44 -5.28
CA ASP A 146 -0.62 -24.71 -4.61
C ASP A 146 -0.64 -24.49 -3.08
N GLU A 147 -0.73 -25.54 -2.27
CA GLU A 147 -0.84 -25.42 -0.80
C GLU A 147 0.42 -24.86 -0.14
N ASP A 148 1.58 -25.01 -0.78
CA ASP A 148 2.86 -24.60 -0.21
C ASP A 148 3.24 -23.16 -0.60
N GLY A 149 2.77 -22.66 -1.75
CA GLY A 149 3.08 -21.30 -2.21
C GLY A 149 2.76 -21.06 -3.67
N VAL A 150 3.53 -20.16 -4.30
CA VAL A 150 3.32 -19.73 -5.69
C VAL A 150 4.59 -19.88 -6.52
N THR A 151 4.50 -20.65 -7.59
CA THR A 151 5.58 -20.76 -8.59
C THR A 151 5.31 -19.80 -9.74
N PHE A 152 6.30 -19.02 -10.16
CA PHE A 152 6.13 -18.07 -11.26
C PHE A 152 7.36 -17.92 -12.15
N LYS A 153 7.17 -17.32 -13.34
CA LYS A 153 8.27 -16.89 -14.22
C LYS A 153 8.53 -15.39 -14.06
N SER A 154 9.79 -15.02 -13.94
CA SER A 154 10.24 -13.63 -13.89
C SER A 154 9.87 -12.90 -15.19
N HIS A 155 9.26 -11.73 -15.06
CA HIS A 155 8.95 -10.87 -16.21
C HIS A 155 10.20 -10.18 -16.81
N LEU A 156 11.35 -10.25 -16.13
CA LEU A 156 12.59 -9.63 -16.59
C LEU A 156 13.38 -10.51 -17.57
N ASN A 157 13.45 -11.81 -17.29
CA ASN A 157 14.33 -12.75 -18.00
C ASN A 157 13.72 -14.15 -18.20
N GLY A 158 12.51 -14.40 -17.71
CA GLY A 158 11.82 -15.69 -17.84
C GLY A 158 12.29 -16.80 -16.89
N SER A 159 13.22 -16.54 -15.96
CA SER A 159 13.65 -17.54 -14.97
C SER A 159 12.48 -17.95 -14.07
N ARG A 160 12.47 -19.21 -13.62
CA ARG A 160 11.43 -19.76 -12.74
C ARG A 160 11.82 -19.54 -11.28
N HIS A 161 10.87 -19.03 -10.49
CA HIS A 161 11.01 -18.76 -9.07
C HIS A 161 9.84 -19.35 -8.27
N ARG A 162 10.04 -19.50 -6.96
CA ARG A 162 9.04 -20.01 -6.02
C ARG A 162 9.01 -19.12 -4.79
N PHE A 163 7.82 -18.60 -4.47
CA PHE A 163 7.56 -17.89 -3.21
C PHE A 163 6.70 -18.77 -2.31
N THR A 164 7.15 -18.99 -1.09
CA THR A 164 6.39 -19.58 0.02
C THR A 164 6.25 -18.51 1.12
N PRO A 165 5.38 -18.72 2.12
CA PRO A 165 5.34 -17.90 3.32
C PRO A 165 6.72 -17.61 3.91
N GLU A 166 7.57 -18.62 4.06
CA GLU A 166 8.90 -18.49 4.65
C GLU A 166 9.83 -17.65 3.78
N ILE A 167 9.86 -17.91 2.47
CA ILE A 167 10.69 -17.15 1.53
C ILE A 167 10.26 -15.67 1.51
N SER A 168 8.94 -15.39 1.56
CA SER A 168 8.45 -14.01 1.63
C SER A 168 8.90 -13.31 2.92
N MET A 169 8.83 -13.99 4.07
CA MET A 169 9.32 -13.44 5.34
C MET A 169 10.83 -13.19 5.32
N GLN A 170 11.62 -14.13 4.78
CA GLN A 170 13.07 -13.98 4.63
C GLN A 170 13.44 -12.76 3.77
N ILE A 171 12.77 -12.61 2.62
CA ILE A 171 12.96 -11.45 1.73
C ILE A 171 12.65 -10.16 2.48
N GLN A 172 11.50 -10.07 3.15
CA GLN A 172 11.12 -8.82 3.82
C GLN A 172 12.00 -8.51 5.05
N HIS A 173 12.52 -9.52 5.76
CA HIS A 173 13.51 -9.36 6.84
C HIS A 173 14.87 -8.87 6.33
N GLN A 174 15.27 -9.29 5.13
CA GLN A 174 16.46 -8.77 4.44
C GLN A 174 16.26 -7.33 3.97
N LEU A 175 15.07 -7.01 3.45
CA LEU A 175 14.73 -5.63 3.08
C LEU A 175 14.65 -4.71 4.31
N GLY A 176 14.28 -5.22 5.48
CA GLY A 176 14.38 -4.46 6.74
C GLY A 176 13.40 -3.30 6.87
N ALA A 177 12.20 -3.40 6.29
CA ALA A 177 11.16 -2.38 6.45
C ALA A 177 10.48 -2.44 7.82
N ASP A 178 10.03 -1.29 8.33
CA ASP A 178 9.37 -1.19 9.64
C ASP A 178 8.08 -2.01 9.73
N ILE A 179 7.31 -2.06 8.64
CA ILE A 179 6.03 -2.78 8.56
C ILE A 179 6.05 -3.70 7.34
N MET A 180 5.78 -4.98 7.58
CA MET A 180 5.72 -6.04 6.58
C MET A 180 4.30 -6.60 6.50
N PHE A 181 3.95 -7.21 5.36
CA PHE A 181 2.69 -7.93 5.20
C PHE A 181 2.93 -9.44 5.09
N ALA A 182 2.10 -10.22 5.78
CA ALA A 182 2.07 -11.67 5.65
C ALA A 182 1.81 -12.09 4.19
N PHE A 183 2.42 -13.21 3.78
CA PHE A 183 2.21 -13.76 2.45
C PHE A 183 0.79 -14.33 2.33
N ASP A 184 0.08 -13.94 1.28
CA ASP A 184 -1.32 -14.24 1.06
C ASP A 184 -1.59 -14.66 -0.39
N GLU A 185 -2.75 -15.28 -0.61
CA GLU A 185 -3.22 -15.57 -1.95
C GLU A 185 -4.14 -14.44 -2.46
N LEU A 186 -3.78 -13.86 -3.60
CA LEU A 186 -4.59 -12.86 -4.28
C LEU A 186 -5.61 -13.56 -5.17
N THR A 187 -6.88 -13.31 -4.89
CA THR A 187 -7.98 -13.68 -5.77
C THR A 187 -8.40 -12.52 -6.68
N THR A 188 -9.18 -12.82 -7.70
CA THR A 188 -9.81 -11.85 -8.60
C THR A 188 -11.33 -11.87 -8.43
N LEU A 189 -12.02 -10.83 -8.93
CA LEU A 189 -13.49 -10.80 -8.98
C LEU A 189 -14.10 -11.90 -9.88
N LEU A 190 -13.28 -12.54 -10.72
CA LEU A 190 -13.71 -13.61 -11.62
C LEU A 190 -13.72 -14.98 -10.94
N ASN A 191 -12.99 -15.14 -9.83
CA ASN A 191 -12.92 -16.42 -9.15
C ASN A 191 -14.27 -16.79 -8.52
N THR A 192 -14.62 -18.08 -8.59
CA THR A 192 -15.86 -18.60 -8.01
C THR A 192 -15.86 -18.47 -6.49
N ARG A 193 -17.05 -18.45 -5.87
CA ARG A 193 -17.15 -18.45 -4.40
C ARG A 193 -16.38 -19.62 -3.76
N GLY A 194 -16.49 -20.82 -4.34
CA GLY A 194 -15.77 -21.99 -3.83
C GLY A 194 -14.24 -21.82 -3.87
N TYR A 195 -13.71 -21.15 -4.89
CA TYR A 195 -12.29 -20.78 -4.91
C TYR A 195 -11.95 -19.72 -3.86
N GLN A 196 -12.83 -18.75 -3.62
CA GLN A 196 -12.64 -17.73 -2.57
C GLN A 196 -12.60 -18.36 -1.17
N GLU A 197 -13.44 -19.35 -0.89
CA GLU A 197 -13.43 -20.13 0.36
C GLU A 197 -12.08 -20.83 0.54
N GLN A 198 -11.63 -21.59 -0.47
CA GLN A 198 -10.31 -22.25 -0.46
C GLN A 198 -9.16 -21.26 -0.30
N SER A 199 -9.25 -20.08 -0.92
CA SER A 199 -8.21 -19.07 -0.84
C SER A 199 -8.12 -18.42 0.54
N VAL A 200 -9.25 -18.21 1.22
CA VAL A 200 -9.28 -17.75 2.62
C VAL A 200 -8.65 -18.80 3.54
N GLU A 201 -8.98 -20.08 3.35
CA GLU A 201 -8.37 -21.18 4.11
C GLU A 201 -6.86 -21.27 3.88
N ARG A 202 -6.41 -21.21 2.62
CA ARG A 202 -4.99 -21.22 2.25
C ARG A 202 -4.25 -20.02 2.84
N THR A 203 -4.83 -18.82 2.74
CA THR A 203 -4.27 -17.58 3.31
C THR A 203 -4.13 -17.69 4.83
N HIS A 204 -5.11 -18.29 5.53
CA HIS A 204 -5.01 -18.54 6.97
C HIS A 204 -3.85 -19.51 7.30
N ALA A 205 -3.74 -20.63 6.58
CA ALA A 205 -2.65 -21.58 6.76
C ALA A 205 -1.27 -20.96 6.49
N TRP A 206 -1.17 -20.09 5.48
CA TRP A 206 0.05 -19.33 5.18
C TRP A 206 0.36 -18.27 6.23
N ALA A 207 -0.65 -17.62 6.81
CA ALA A 207 -0.50 -16.65 7.87
C ALA A 207 0.12 -17.28 9.14
N VAL A 208 -0.26 -18.52 9.50
CA VAL A 208 0.38 -19.28 10.60
C VAL A 208 1.87 -19.48 10.33
N ARG A 209 2.23 -19.89 9.11
CA ARG A 209 3.63 -20.07 8.68
C ARG A 209 4.42 -18.76 8.70
N CYS A 210 3.79 -17.65 8.30
CA CYS A 210 4.40 -16.33 8.35
C CYS A 210 4.76 -15.91 9.77
N ILE A 211 3.86 -16.10 10.75
CA ILE A 211 4.16 -15.77 12.15
C ILE A 211 5.35 -16.60 12.66
N ALA A 212 5.35 -17.91 12.42
CA ALA A 212 6.43 -18.78 12.89
C ALA A 212 7.80 -18.37 12.30
N GLU A 213 7.90 -18.14 10.99
CA GLU A 213 9.15 -17.71 10.38
C GLU A 213 9.54 -16.28 10.81
N HIS A 214 8.57 -15.37 10.99
CA HIS A 214 8.82 -14.02 11.48
C HIS A 214 9.42 -14.02 12.90
N GLU A 215 8.88 -14.83 13.82
CA GLU A 215 9.42 -14.95 15.19
C GLU A 215 10.85 -15.50 15.18
N LYS A 216 11.09 -16.58 14.40
CA LYS A 216 12.41 -17.16 14.24
C LYS A 216 13.42 -16.13 13.69
N LEU A 217 13.10 -15.45 12.59
CA LEU A 217 13.98 -14.47 11.98
C LEU A 217 14.24 -13.26 12.90
N THR A 218 13.24 -12.83 13.67
CA THR A 218 13.40 -11.76 14.67
C THR A 218 14.39 -12.18 15.76
N ALA A 219 14.34 -13.44 16.20
CA ALA A 219 15.29 -13.98 17.18
C ALA A 219 16.70 -14.21 16.60
N GLU A 220 16.81 -14.51 15.31
CA GLU A 220 18.10 -14.69 14.63
C GLU A 220 18.77 -13.35 14.28
N ARG A 221 17.97 -12.30 14.00
CA ARG A 221 18.43 -10.99 13.52
C ARG A 221 18.35 -9.91 14.60
N THR A 222 18.81 -10.21 15.82
CA THR A 222 18.80 -9.27 16.97
C THR A 222 19.60 -7.99 16.76
N HIS A 223 20.47 -7.94 15.76
CA HIS A 223 21.21 -6.75 15.35
C HIS A 223 20.36 -5.76 14.51
N ARG A 224 19.13 -6.13 14.13
CA ARG A 224 18.18 -5.30 13.41
C ARG A 224 17.05 -4.82 14.33
N PRO A 225 16.43 -3.67 14.05
CA PRO A 225 15.19 -3.27 14.73
C PRO A 225 14.05 -4.27 14.50
N TYR A 226 13.05 -4.23 15.38
CA TYR A 226 11.83 -5.01 15.18
C TYR A 226 11.08 -4.56 13.92
N GLN A 227 10.58 -5.52 13.14
CA GLN A 227 9.75 -5.27 11.96
C GLN A 227 8.34 -5.78 12.26
N ALA A 228 7.35 -4.88 12.29
CA ALA A 228 5.96 -5.26 12.54
C ALA A 228 5.40 -6.13 11.40
N LEU A 229 4.58 -7.12 11.74
CA LEU A 229 3.94 -8.02 10.77
C LEU A 229 2.42 -7.81 10.74
N PHE A 230 1.90 -7.43 9.57
CA PHE A 230 0.46 -7.26 9.36
C PHE A 230 -0.13 -8.50 8.67
N GLY A 231 -1.23 -9.01 9.20
CA GLY A 231 -2.00 -10.09 8.56
C GLY A 231 -2.81 -9.53 7.39
N VAL A 232 -3.03 -10.30 6.32
CA VAL A 232 -3.80 -9.83 5.15
C VAL A 232 -5.17 -10.49 5.08
N VAL A 233 -6.22 -9.69 5.24
CA VAL A 233 -7.61 -10.11 5.17
C VAL A 233 -8.03 -10.29 3.70
N GLN A 234 -8.43 -11.52 3.35
CA GLN A 234 -9.04 -11.90 2.06
C GLN A 234 -10.56 -12.13 2.21
N GLY A 235 -11.22 -12.66 1.17
CA GLY A 235 -12.67 -12.96 1.18
C GLY A 235 -13.50 -12.23 0.12
N ALA A 236 -12.86 -11.52 -0.80
CA ALA A 236 -13.48 -10.80 -1.93
C ALA A 236 -14.69 -9.95 -1.49
N GLN A 237 -15.87 -10.23 -2.04
CA GLN A 237 -17.14 -9.49 -1.86
C GLN A 237 -18.08 -10.11 -0.81
N TYR A 238 -17.65 -11.17 -0.12
CA TYR A 238 -18.51 -11.99 0.71
C TYR A 238 -18.35 -11.62 2.19
N GLU A 239 -19.41 -11.12 2.82
CA GLU A 239 -19.39 -10.70 4.23
C GLU A 239 -18.97 -11.82 5.18
N ASP A 240 -19.55 -13.01 5.00
CA ASP A 240 -19.27 -14.19 5.81
C ASP A 240 -17.78 -14.56 5.73
N LEU A 241 -17.20 -14.57 4.52
CA LEU A 241 -15.78 -14.87 4.32
C LEU A 241 -14.87 -13.78 4.90
N ARG A 242 -15.23 -12.49 4.76
CA ARG A 242 -14.48 -11.36 5.31
C ARG A 242 -14.41 -11.42 6.83
N ARG A 243 -15.57 -11.63 7.48
CA ARG A 243 -15.65 -11.74 8.95
C ARG A 243 -14.91 -12.99 9.45
N GLN A 244 -15.06 -14.11 8.76
CA GLN A 244 -14.33 -15.34 9.07
C GLN A 244 -12.82 -15.12 8.96
N ALA A 245 -12.33 -14.48 7.90
CA ALA A 245 -10.91 -14.18 7.71
C ALA A 245 -10.36 -13.28 8.83
N CYS A 246 -11.11 -12.24 9.23
CA CYS A 246 -10.70 -11.35 10.33
C CYS A 246 -10.52 -12.11 11.65
N ARG A 247 -11.55 -12.86 12.07
CA ARG A 247 -11.52 -13.69 13.30
C ARG A 247 -10.42 -14.76 13.22
N GLY A 248 -10.27 -15.38 12.06
CA GLY A 248 -9.24 -16.38 11.80
C GLY A 248 -7.84 -15.82 12.03
N LEU A 249 -7.53 -14.67 11.44
CA LEU A 249 -6.22 -14.02 11.59
C LEU A 249 -5.97 -13.51 13.01
N GLU A 250 -6.99 -12.97 13.69
CA GLU A 250 -6.89 -12.55 15.09
C GLU A 250 -6.56 -13.73 16.02
N SER A 251 -7.12 -14.91 15.76
CA SER A 251 -6.87 -16.11 16.56
C SER A 251 -5.46 -16.70 16.42
N ILE A 252 -4.67 -16.28 15.42
CA ILE A 252 -3.32 -16.78 15.22
C ILE A 252 -2.39 -16.15 16.25
N THR A 253 -1.69 -17.00 17.00
CA THR A 253 -0.67 -16.61 17.96
C THR A 253 0.55 -17.50 17.74
N GLY A 254 1.74 -16.90 17.69
CA GLY A 254 3.01 -17.61 17.56
C GLY A 254 3.49 -18.22 18.89
N GLU A 255 4.67 -18.84 18.85
CA GLU A 255 5.27 -19.47 20.04
C GLU A 255 5.63 -18.45 21.12
N SER A 256 5.90 -17.20 20.74
CA SER A 256 6.16 -16.11 21.69
C SER A 256 4.90 -15.57 22.38
N GLY A 257 3.71 -16.06 22.01
CA GLY A 257 2.44 -15.53 22.50
C GLY A 257 1.96 -14.26 21.77
N ARG A 258 2.65 -13.85 20.69
CA ARG A 258 2.29 -12.67 19.89
C ARG A 258 1.52 -13.06 18.63
N GLY A 259 0.55 -12.23 18.26
CA GLY A 259 -0.15 -12.29 16.97
C GLY A 259 0.37 -11.21 16.02
N PHE A 260 -0.43 -10.83 15.03
CA PHE A 260 -0.12 -9.72 14.11
C PHE A 260 -0.17 -8.35 14.80
N ASP A 261 0.70 -7.43 14.40
CA ASP A 261 0.74 -6.06 14.95
C ASP A 261 -0.33 -5.15 14.34
N GLY A 262 -0.83 -5.52 13.15
CA GLY A 262 -1.87 -4.81 12.40
C GLY A 262 -2.47 -5.68 11.32
N TYR A 263 -3.37 -5.12 10.52
CA TYR A 263 -4.06 -5.88 9.46
C TYR A 263 -4.18 -5.09 8.16
N GLY A 264 -3.76 -5.71 7.06
CA GLY A 264 -4.05 -5.28 5.71
C GLY A 264 -5.42 -5.77 5.26
N ILE A 265 -6.25 -4.90 4.69
CA ILE A 265 -7.51 -5.25 4.02
C ILE A 265 -7.21 -5.34 2.53
N GLY A 266 -7.10 -6.57 2.02
CA GLY A 266 -6.69 -6.86 0.65
C GLY A 266 -7.78 -7.56 -0.17
N GLY A 267 -7.36 -8.09 -1.33
CA GLY A 267 -8.22 -8.86 -2.24
C GLY A 267 -8.91 -8.01 -3.30
N ALA A 268 -9.64 -8.69 -4.20
CA ALA A 268 -10.37 -8.02 -5.26
C ALA A 268 -11.65 -7.38 -4.71
N LEU A 269 -11.70 -6.05 -4.74
CA LEU A 269 -12.80 -5.23 -4.23
C LEU A 269 -13.48 -4.48 -5.38
N GLU A 270 -14.80 -4.48 -5.41
CA GLU A 270 -15.57 -3.57 -6.27
C GLU A 270 -15.61 -2.22 -5.58
N LYS A 271 -15.31 -1.16 -6.32
CA LYS A 271 -15.32 0.20 -5.79
C LYS A 271 -16.65 0.56 -5.11
N GLN A 272 -17.77 0.05 -5.64
CA GLN A 272 -19.11 0.31 -5.08
C GLN A 272 -19.32 -0.28 -3.69
N ASN A 273 -18.63 -1.39 -3.37
CA ASN A 273 -18.75 -2.09 -2.09
C ASN A 273 -17.60 -1.78 -1.12
N LEU A 274 -16.68 -0.88 -1.51
CA LEU A 274 -15.45 -0.59 -0.77
C LEU A 274 -15.73 -0.28 0.70
N GLY A 275 -16.61 0.70 0.97
CA GLY A 275 -16.95 1.09 2.34
C GLY A 275 -17.59 -0.04 3.15
N THR A 276 -18.50 -0.77 2.52
CA THR A 276 -19.20 -1.92 3.14
C THR A 276 -18.22 -3.01 3.57
N ILE A 277 -17.27 -3.38 2.71
CA ILE A 277 -16.30 -4.44 3.01
C ILE A 277 -15.32 -4.02 4.10
N ILE A 278 -14.82 -2.78 4.01
CA ILE A 278 -13.93 -2.22 5.04
C ILE A 278 -14.65 -2.22 6.39
N ARG A 279 -15.92 -1.82 6.41
CA ARG A 279 -16.74 -1.85 7.62
C ARG A 279 -16.88 -3.24 8.21
N TRP A 280 -17.25 -4.25 7.41
CA TRP A 280 -17.36 -5.63 7.88
C TRP A 280 -16.07 -6.13 8.54
N CYS A 281 -14.92 -5.80 7.95
CA CYS A 281 -13.63 -6.17 8.52
C CYS A 281 -13.38 -5.43 9.84
N ASN A 282 -13.59 -4.12 9.86
CA ASN A 282 -13.22 -3.27 10.99
C ASN A 282 -14.18 -3.35 12.18
N GLU A 283 -15.38 -3.92 11.99
CA GLU A 283 -16.27 -4.35 13.08
C GLU A 283 -15.76 -5.62 13.79
N GLU A 284 -14.94 -6.44 13.13
CA GLU A 284 -14.34 -7.66 13.71
C GLU A 284 -12.91 -7.43 14.22
N LEU A 285 -12.11 -6.64 13.50
CA LEU A 285 -10.71 -6.44 13.81
C LEU A 285 -10.52 -5.59 15.09
N PRO A 286 -9.52 -5.91 15.93
CA PRO A 286 -9.30 -5.22 17.20
C PRO A 286 -9.03 -3.73 17.03
N GLU A 287 -9.64 -2.91 17.89
CA GLU A 287 -9.52 -1.46 17.82
C GLU A 287 -8.10 -0.96 18.14
N HIS A 288 -7.36 -1.64 19.01
CA HIS A 288 -6.02 -1.23 19.40
C HIS A 288 -4.92 -1.58 18.37
N LYS A 289 -5.29 -2.06 17.17
CA LYS A 289 -4.36 -2.37 16.08
C LYS A 289 -4.69 -1.56 14.83
N PRO A 290 -3.67 -1.10 14.07
CA PRO A 290 -3.86 -0.33 12.86
C PRO A 290 -4.35 -1.21 11.70
N ARG A 291 -5.11 -0.59 10.79
CA ARG A 291 -5.71 -1.22 9.62
C ARG A 291 -5.22 -0.51 8.35
N HIS A 292 -4.59 -1.26 7.45
CA HIS A 292 -4.07 -0.74 6.19
C HIS A 292 -4.97 -1.17 5.04
N LEU A 293 -5.50 -0.23 4.25
CA LEU A 293 -6.21 -0.58 3.04
C LEU A 293 -5.22 -0.75 1.88
N LEU A 294 -5.13 -1.96 1.34
CA LEU A 294 -4.20 -2.30 0.26
C LEU A 294 -4.75 -1.83 -1.08
N GLY A 295 -4.07 -0.88 -1.71
CA GLY A 295 -4.29 -0.46 -3.09
C GLY A 295 -5.59 0.32 -3.34
N ILE A 296 -5.55 1.63 -3.08
CA ILE A 296 -6.64 2.56 -3.38
C ILE A 296 -6.44 3.25 -4.76
N SER A 297 -7.34 4.10 -5.28
CA SER A 297 -7.11 4.72 -6.60
C SER A 297 -7.55 6.17 -6.80
N GLU A 298 -8.52 6.71 -6.07
CA GLU A 298 -9.00 8.08 -6.28
C GLU A 298 -9.34 8.82 -4.96
N PRO A 299 -9.47 10.17 -4.98
CA PRO A 299 -9.71 10.96 -3.77
C PRO A 299 -10.94 10.59 -2.95
N ASP A 300 -12.05 10.23 -3.60
CA ASP A 300 -13.29 9.80 -2.95
C ASP A 300 -13.11 8.51 -2.13
N ASP A 301 -12.25 7.61 -2.61
CA ASP A 301 -11.97 6.34 -1.95
C ASP A 301 -11.35 6.59 -0.55
N PHE A 302 -10.55 7.64 -0.35
CA PHE A 302 -9.96 7.96 0.96
C PHE A 302 -11.04 8.27 1.99
N PHE A 303 -12.03 9.10 1.64
CA PHE A 303 -13.14 9.41 2.53
C PHE A 303 -13.88 8.13 2.87
N VAL A 304 -14.31 7.36 1.86
CA VAL A 304 -15.04 6.10 2.07
C VAL A 304 -14.27 5.14 2.97
N ALA A 305 -12.98 4.96 2.75
CA ALA A 305 -12.18 4.02 3.53
C ALA A 305 -11.95 4.49 4.97
N ILE A 306 -11.68 5.78 5.17
CA ILE A 306 -11.45 6.37 6.49
C ILE A 306 -12.74 6.32 7.32
N GLU A 307 -13.90 6.65 6.76
CA GLU A 307 -15.21 6.56 7.46
C GLU A 307 -15.48 5.15 7.99
N ASN A 308 -15.00 4.14 7.26
CA ASN A 308 -15.19 2.74 7.60
C ASN A 308 -14.02 2.16 8.41
N GLY A 309 -13.05 2.98 8.84
CA GLY A 309 -12.08 2.63 9.89
C GLY A 309 -10.70 2.19 9.42
N ALA A 310 -10.31 2.51 8.18
CA ALA A 310 -8.94 2.32 7.70
C ALA A 310 -8.01 3.46 8.19
N ASP A 311 -6.79 3.10 8.58
CA ASP A 311 -5.79 4.00 9.21
C ASP A 311 -4.65 4.38 8.25
N THR A 312 -4.32 3.53 7.29
CA THR A 312 -3.26 3.80 6.29
C THR A 312 -3.64 3.26 4.92
N PHE A 313 -3.06 3.84 3.86
CA PHE A 313 -3.42 3.53 2.47
C PHE A 313 -2.19 3.61 1.58
N ASP A 314 -2.01 2.66 0.66
CA ASP A 314 -1.00 2.76 -0.37
C ASP A 314 -1.63 2.93 -1.77
N CYS A 315 -0.96 3.74 -2.62
CA CYS A 315 -1.38 3.90 -3.99
C CYS A 315 -0.26 4.30 -4.93
N VAL A 316 -0.15 3.62 -6.07
CA VAL A 316 0.71 4.04 -7.19
C VAL A 316 0.08 5.12 -8.07
N ASN A 317 -1.22 5.39 -7.92
CA ASN A 317 -1.98 6.20 -8.88
C ASN A 317 -1.46 7.64 -8.99
N PRO A 318 -1.19 8.38 -7.88
CA PRO A 318 -0.73 9.77 -7.97
C PRO A 318 0.51 9.94 -8.85
N SER A 319 1.60 9.22 -8.57
CA SER A 319 2.77 9.20 -9.45
C SER A 319 2.48 8.63 -10.85
N ARG A 320 1.69 7.54 -10.97
CA ARG A 320 1.46 6.88 -12.27
C ARG A 320 0.73 7.78 -13.25
N VAL A 321 -0.31 8.48 -12.82
CA VAL A 321 -1.12 9.34 -13.69
C VAL A 321 -0.40 10.67 -13.96
N ALA A 322 0.37 11.19 -12.99
CA ALA A 322 1.25 12.35 -13.18
C ALA A 322 2.19 12.18 -14.37
N ARG A 323 2.87 11.04 -14.46
CA ARG A 323 3.80 10.73 -15.57
C ARG A 323 3.10 10.64 -16.94
N ASN A 324 1.78 10.53 -16.96
CA ASN A 324 0.95 10.52 -18.16
C ASN A 324 0.13 11.81 -18.32
N ALA A 325 0.58 12.92 -17.70
CA ALA A 325 0.01 14.26 -17.77
C ALA A 325 -1.34 14.46 -17.08
N ALA A 326 -1.86 13.48 -16.35
CA ALA A 326 -3.07 13.63 -15.54
C ALA A 326 -2.72 14.21 -14.16
N ILE A 327 -3.31 15.37 -13.87
CA ILE A 327 -2.99 16.23 -12.73
C ILE A 327 -4.20 16.34 -11.82
N TYR A 328 -3.97 16.18 -10.52
CA TYR A 328 -4.97 16.42 -9.49
C TYR A 328 -5.01 17.91 -9.11
N HIS A 329 -6.22 18.43 -8.95
CA HIS A 329 -6.49 19.80 -8.51
C HIS A 329 -7.68 19.76 -7.56
N PRO A 330 -7.84 20.71 -6.63
CA PRO A 330 -9.02 20.78 -5.77
C PRO A 330 -10.35 20.81 -6.54
N ASP A 331 -10.34 21.38 -7.75
CA ASP A 331 -11.48 21.44 -8.68
C ASP A 331 -11.55 20.26 -9.68
N GLY A 332 -10.91 19.14 -9.35
CA GLY A 332 -10.99 17.90 -10.14
C GLY A 332 -9.70 17.53 -10.87
N ARG A 333 -9.81 16.58 -11.80
CA ARG A 333 -8.65 16.05 -12.53
C ARG A 333 -8.61 16.55 -13.97
N PHE A 334 -7.44 16.91 -14.46
CA PHE A 334 -7.26 17.32 -15.85
C PHE A 334 -5.97 16.83 -16.49
N ASN A 335 -5.91 16.84 -17.82
CA ASN A 335 -4.70 16.52 -18.58
C ASN A 335 -3.94 17.80 -18.97
N ILE A 336 -2.77 18.03 -18.40
CA ILE A 336 -1.97 19.25 -18.60
C ILE A 336 -1.36 19.35 -20.01
N ASN A 337 -1.30 18.25 -20.74
CA ASN A 337 -0.78 18.18 -22.12
C ASN A 337 -1.81 18.61 -23.20
N THR A 338 -2.97 19.13 -22.79
CA THR A 338 -4.02 19.63 -23.70
C THR A 338 -3.73 21.06 -24.16
N SER A 339 -4.17 21.42 -25.36
CA SER A 339 -3.82 22.69 -26.02
C SER A 339 -4.25 23.94 -25.26
N ARG A 340 -5.29 23.85 -24.40
CA ARG A 340 -5.75 24.95 -23.55
C ARG A 340 -4.64 25.51 -22.65
N PHE A 341 -3.69 24.67 -22.26
CA PHE A 341 -2.60 25.05 -21.36
C PHE A 341 -1.38 25.65 -22.07
N ARG A 342 -1.36 25.68 -23.42
CA ARG A 342 -0.18 26.14 -24.19
C ARG A 342 0.28 27.57 -23.83
N ARG A 343 -0.64 28.43 -23.40
CA ARG A 343 -0.37 29.83 -23.02
C ARG A 343 -0.89 30.14 -21.62
N ASP A 344 -1.13 29.11 -20.81
CA ASP A 344 -1.55 29.28 -19.42
C ASP A 344 -0.32 29.50 -18.53
N PHE A 345 -0.04 30.75 -18.21
CA PHE A 345 1.14 31.14 -17.42
C PHE A 345 0.89 31.14 -15.91
N THR A 346 -0.21 30.56 -15.43
CA THR A 346 -0.46 30.35 -14.00
C THR A 346 0.17 29.03 -13.52
N PRO A 347 0.38 28.83 -12.21
CA PRO A 347 0.78 27.54 -11.66
C PRO A 347 -0.31 26.48 -11.83
N ILE A 348 0.00 25.21 -11.52
CA ILE A 348 -1.00 24.14 -11.51
C ILE A 348 -2.13 24.47 -10.53
N ASP A 349 -1.80 24.88 -9.31
CA ASP A 349 -2.71 25.31 -8.25
C ASP A 349 -2.04 26.46 -7.48
N GLU A 350 -2.72 27.59 -7.35
CA GLU A 350 -2.22 28.79 -6.66
C GLU A 350 -2.13 28.61 -5.15
N ASN A 351 -2.85 27.63 -4.59
CA ASN A 351 -2.87 27.33 -3.16
C ASN A 351 -2.00 26.11 -2.79
N CYS A 352 -1.32 25.52 -3.77
CA CYS A 352 -0.42 24.39 -3.55
C CYS A 352 0.99 24.91 -3.26
N ASP A 353 1.57 24.39 -2.19
CA ASP A 353 2.88 24.75 -1.65
C ASP A 353 4.01 23.87 -2.18
N CYS A 354 3.73 22.98 -3.15
CA CYS A 354 4.77 22.14 -3.74
C CYS A 354 5.75 22.95 -4.61
N TYR A 355 6.96 22.42 -4.77
CA TYR A 355 8.00 23.01 -5.62
C TYR A 355 7.50 23.32 -7.06
N THR A 356 6.69 22.44 -7.64
CA THR A 356 6.18 22.62 -9.00
C THR A 356 5.28 23.85 -9.11
N CYS A 357 4.33 24.03 -8.18
CA CYS A 357 3.40 25.16 -8.19
C CYS A 357 4.09 26.49 -7.86
N ALA A 358 5.10 26.46 -7.00
CA ALA A 358 5.84 27.67 -6.64
C ALA A 358 6.73 28.21 -7.78
N ASN A 359 7.17 27.35 -8.70
CA ASN A 359 8.25 27.70 -9.64
C ASN A 359 7.89 27.61 -11.13
N TYR A 360 6.84 26.86 -11.49
CA TYR A 360 6.55 26.57 -12.89
C TYR A 360 5.10 26.85 -13.28
N THR A 361 4.94 27.26 -14.53
CA THR A 361 3.63 27.52 -15.13
C THR A 361 3.08 26.26 -15.81
N ARG A 362 1.74 26.21 -15.95
CA ARG A 362 1.07 25.16 -16.73
C ARG A 362 1.55 25.12 -18.18
N ALA A 363 1.86 26.27 -18.78
CA ALA A 363 2.41 26.38 -20.14
C ALA A 363 3.79 25.72 -20.27
N TYR A 364 4.66 25.90 -19.28
CA TYR A 364 5.97 25.26 -19.27
C TYR A 364 5.82 23.74 -19.14
N ILE A 365 4.99 23.26 -18.23
CA ILE A 365 4.76 21.82 -18.03
C ILE A 365 4.10 21.18 -19.26
N HIS A 366 3.11 21.85 -19.86
CA HIS A 366 2.54 21.46 -21.14
C HIS A 366 3.64 21.33 -22.21
N HIS A 367 4.54 22.30 -22.31
CA HIS A 367 5.67 22.25 -23.24
C HIS A 367 6.57 21.03 -22.97
N LEU A 368 6.96 20.76 -21.71
CA LEU A 368 7.79 19.61 -21.36
C LEU A 368 7.15 18.28 -21.83
N PHE A 369 5.84 18.10 -21.67
CA PHE A 369 5.14 16.93 -22.20
C PHE A 369 5.16 16.87 -23.74
N LYS A 370 5.00 18.00 -24.43
CA LYS A 370 5.10 18.03 -25.91
C LYS A 370 6.51 17.76 -26.41
N ALA A 371 7.52 18.21 -25.67
CA ALA A 371 8.92 17.98 -25.95
C ALA A 371 9.41 16.58 -25.52
N LYS A 372 8.62 15.84 -24.74
CA LYS A 372 8.96 14.54 -24.13
C LYS A 372 10.15 14.61 -23.16
N GLU A 373 10.27 15.72 -22.46
CA GLU A 373 11.30 15.92 -21.45
C GLU A 373 10.99 15.15 -20.17
N MET A 374 12.00 14.46 -19.61
CA MET A 374 11.87 13.68 -18.37
C MET A 374 11.37 14.52 -17.19
N LEU A 375 11.76 15.80 -17.16
CA LEU A 375 11.36 16.75 -16.12
C LEU A 375 9.84 16.88 -15.97
N ALA A 376 9.05 16.65 -17.03
CA ALA A 376 7.59 16.67 -16.94
C ALA A 376 7.08 15.66 -15.91
N ALA A 377 7.65 14.45 -15.91
CA ALA A 377 7.27 13.38 -15.00
C ALA A 377 7.62 13.74 -13.55
N THR A 378 8.79 14.33 -13.32
CA THR A 378 9.24 14.78 -11.99
C THR A 378 8.32 15.86 -11.43
N LEU A 379 8.13 16.96 -12.16
CA LEU A 379 7.32 18.09 -11.69
C LEU A 379 5.87 17.69 -11.42
N CYS A 380 5.26 16.90 -12.30
CA CYS A 380 3.89 16.45 -12.09
C CYS A 380 3.75 15.43 -10.95
N THR A 381 4.78 14.60 -10.72
CA THR A 381 4.77 13.65 -9.59
C THR A 381 4.89 14.39 -8.27
N ILE A 382 5.79 15.38 -8.17
CA ILE A 382 5.88 16.26 -6.99
C ILE A 382 4.50 16.85 -6.65
N HIS A 383 3.80 17.40 -7.64
CA HIS A 383 2.48 18.01 -7.43
C HIS A 383 1.43 16.99 -6.99
N ASN A 384 1.28 15.87 -7.72
CA ASN A 384 0.23 14.89 -7.41
C ASN A 384 0.46 14.20 -6.05
N GLU A 385 1.71 13.90 -5.70
CA GLU A 385 2.03 13.31 -4.40
C GLU A 385 1.72 14.32 -3.27
N ARG A 386 2.10 15.61 -3.42
CA ARG A 386 1.73 16.63 -2.43
C ARG A 386 0.23 16.79 -2.27
N PHE A 387 -0.52 16.80 -3.37
CA PHE A 387 -1.97 16.88 -3.35
C PHE A 387 -2.57 15.72 -2.53
N THR A 388 -2.12 14.49 -2.79
CA THR A 388 -2.66 13.31 -2.10
C THR A 388 -2.28 13.25 -0.62
N VAL A 389 -1.01 13.52 -0.28
CA VAL A 389 -0.56 13.57 1.12
C VAL A 389 -1.35 14.62 1.89
N ARG A 390 -1.42 15.85 1.36
CA ARG A 390 -2.14 16.96 1.99
C ARG A 390 -3.63 16.69 2.14
N LEU A 391 -4.27 16.02 1.18
CA LEU A 391 -5.67 15.64 1.29
C LEU A 391 -5.90 14.73 2.51
N VAL A 392 -5.07 13.71 2.69
CA VAL A 392 -5.20 12.79 3.84
C VAL A 392 -4.86 13.49 5.16
N ASP A 393 -3.89 14.41 5.17
CA ASP A 393 -3.61 15.26 6.33
C ASP A 393 -4.82 16.13 6.72
N GLN A 394 -5.46 16.77 5.74
CA GLN A 394 -6.64 17.59 6.00
C GLN A 394 -7.85 16.75 6.43
N ILE A 395 -7.99 15.52 5.93
CA ILE A 395 -8.99 14.58 6.44
C ILE A 395 -8.73 14.32 7.93
N ARG A 396 -7.48 14.00 8.31
CA ARG A 396 -7.10 13.77 9.71
C ARG A 396 -7.40 14.99 10.60
N ASP A 397 -6.99 16.18 10.16
CA ASP A 397 -7.26 17.44 10.87
C ASP A 397 -8.77 17.70 11.05
N SER A 398 -9.57 17.36 10.04
CA SER A 398 -11.03 17.52 10.09
C SER A 398 -11.72 16.56 11.07
N ILE A 399 -11.17 15.37 11.28
CA ILE A 399 -11.64 14.44 12.32
C ILE A 399 -11.27 14.99 13.70
N ASP A 400 -10.00 15.39 13.88
CA ASP A 400 -9.52 15.96 15.15
C ASP A 400 -10.24 17.27 15.52
N GLY A 401 -10.61 18.09 14.53
CA GLY A 401 -11.32 19.35 14.73
C GLY A 401 -12.85 19.26 14.74
N GLY A 402 -13.43 18.07 14.51
CA GLY A 402 -14.88 17.87 14.54
C GLY A 402 -15.66 18.50 13.38
N TYR A 403 -15.00 18.79 12.25
CA TYR A 403 -15.61 19.39 11.05
C TYR A 403 -15.53 18.48 9.80
N TYR A 404 -15.29 17.19 9.99
CA TYR A 404 -15.14 16.19 8.93
C TYR A 404 -16.27 16.20 7.88
N ALA A 405 -17.54 16.22 8.32
CA ALA A 405 -18.68 16.15 7.41
C ALA A 405 -18.74 17.34 6.44
N GLU A 406 -18.47 18.54 6.95
CA GLU A 406 -18.39 19.78 6.15
C GLU A 406 -17.21 19.71 5.18
N PHE A 407 -16.03 19.31 5.68
CA PHE A 407 -14.83 19.17 4.87
C PHE A 407 -14.99 18.16 3.71
N LYS A 408 -15.62 17.01 3.97
CA LYS A 408 -15.93 16.01 2.95
C LYS A 408 -16.90 16.56 1.89
N ALA A 409 -17.98 17.20 2.33
CA ALA A 409 -18.99 17.74 1.42
C ALA A 409 -18.39 18.82 0.50
N GLU A 410 -17.58 19.73 1.04
CA GLU A 410 -16.88 20.75 0.27
C GLU A 410 -15.89 20.12 -0.71
N THR A 411 -15.02 19.24 -0.22
CA THR A 411 -13.94 18.63 -1.03
C THR A 411 -14.50 17.84 -2.21
N LEU A 412 -15.44 16.93 -1.95
CA LEU A 412 -16.02 16.09 -3.01
C LEU A 412 -16.95 16.88 -3.94
N GLY A 413 -17.71 17.84 -3.39
CA GLY A 413 -18.56 18.73 -4.17
C GLY A 413 -17.75 19.61 -5.13
N ARG A 414 -16.56 20.06 -4.71
CA ARG A 414 -15.63 20.81 -5.55
C ARG A 414 -14.93 19.93 -6.59
N PHE A 415 -14.44 18.75 -6.18
CA PHE A 415 -13.64 17.87 -7.04
C PHE A 415 -14.44 17.20 -8.17
N TYR A 416 -15.70 16.83 -7.92
CA TYR A 416 -16.59 16.16 -8.90
C TYR A 416 -17.64 17.10 -9.51
N ARG A 417 -17.42 18.42 -9.43
CA ARG A 417 -18.30 19.39 -10.08
C ARG A 417 -18.33 19.11 -11.59
N PRO A 418 -19.53 19.06 -12.22
CA PRO A 418 -19.67 18.74 -13.64
C PRO A 418 -19.03 19.76 -14.58
#